data_AF-A0A1F5ID31-F1
#
_entry.id   AF-A0A1F5ID31-F1
#
_cell.length_a   1.000
_cell.length_b   1.000
_cell.length_c   1.000
_cell.angle_alpha   90.00
_cell.angle_beta   90.00
_cell.angle_gamma   90.00
#
_symmetry.space_group_name_H-M   'P 1'
#
loop_
_entity.id
_entity.type
_entity.pdbx_description
1 polymer ?
#
loop_
_entity_poly.entity_id
_entity_poly.type
_entity_poly.pdbx_seq_one_letter_code
_entity_poly.pdbx_strand_id
1 'polypeptide(L)'
;MYDIVANSSRSVEKDFDTLINSLTVKESKKLLNTLSKFPKARPNINVDPELYGLVKKKKRFWQYYVQPTRQRVIYVVVGKADKKVIIRFAGTHDEAQAFLRNNN
;
A
#
# COMPACT_ATOMS: atom_id res chain seq x y z
N MET A 1 -8.49 -13.02 4.44
CA MET A 1 -7.80 -12.22 3.41
C MET A 1 -8.45 -10.83 3.41
N TYR A 2 -7.72 -9.77 3.08
CA TYR A 2 -8.28 -8.42 2.95
C TYR A 2 -8.57 -8.13 1.47
N ASP A 3 -9.74 -7.56 1.20
CA ASP A 3 -10.08 -7.04 -0.12
C ASP A 3 -9.40 -5.69 -0.34
N ILE A 4 -8.69 -5.55 -1.45
CA ILE A 4 -8.00 -4.31 -1.81
C ILE A 4 -8.96 -3.49 -2.66
N VAL A 5 -9.30 -2.30 -2.20
CA VAL A 5 -10.19 -1.38 -2.90
C VAL A 5 -9.53 -0.02 -2.99
N ALA A 6 -9.63 0.64 -4.14
CA ALA A 6 -9.30 2.05 -4.22
C ALA A 6 -10.37 2.88 -3.50
N ASN A 7 -9.97 3.98 -2.85
CA ASN A 7 -10.93 4.99 -2.40
C ASN A 7 -11.75 5.45 -3.61
N SER A 8 -13.01 5.85 -3.40
CA SER A 8 -14.02 6.10 -4.44
C SER A 8 -13.68 7.19 -5.48
N SER A 9 -12.46 7.72 -5.49
CA SER A 9 -11.95 8.55 -6.57
C SER A 9 -11.36 7.69 -7.69
N ARG A 10 -11.89 7.87 -8.91
CA ARG A 10 -11.36 7.28 -10.14
C ARG A 10 -9.88 7.58 -10.37
N SER A 11 -9.37 8.70 -9.84
CA SER A 11 -7.95 9.06 -9.93
C SER A 11 -7.08 8.09 -9.14
N VAL A 12 -7.46 7.75 -7.90
CA VAL A 12 -6.67 6.89 -7.01
C VAL A 12 -6.62 5.45 -7.54
N GLU A 13 -7.74 4.99 -8.11
CA GLU A 13 -7.80 3.70 -8.79
C GLU A 13 -6.83 3.67 -9.99
N LYS A 14 -6.90 4.68 -10.88
CA LYS A 14 -6.02 4.78 -12.03
C LYS A 14 -4.54 4.86 -11.64
N ASP A 15 -4.20 5.65 -10.62
CA ASP A 15 -2.81 5.80 -10.15
C ASP A 15 -2.30 4.47 -9.56
N PHE A 16 -3.16 3.75 -8.84
CA PHE A 16 -2.82 2.44 -8.29
C PHE A 16 -2.63 1.39 -9.38
N ASP A 17 -3.53 1.33 -10.37
CA ASP A 17 -3.40 0.38 -11.49
C ASP A 17 -2.18 0.69 -12.34
N THR A 18 -1.89 1.97 -12.59
CA THR A 18 -0.69 2.41 -13.31
C THR A 18 0.57 1.98 -12.56
N LEU A 19 0.59 2.14 -11.23
CA LEU A 19 1.67 1.64 -10.40
C LEU A 19 1.82 0.12 -10.58
N ILE A 20 0.76 -0.66 -10.37
CA ILE A 20 0.81 -2.13 -10.47
C ILE A 20 1.32 -2.60 -11.84
N ASN A 21 0.85 -1.99 -12.92
CA ASN A 21 1.24 -2.33 -14.28
C ASN A 21 2.68 -1.93 -14.62
N SER A 22 3.26 -0.97 -13.90
CA SER A 22 4.66 -0.57 -14.06
C SER A 22 5.65 -1.51 -13.35
N LEU A 23 5.16 -2.38 -12.46
CA LEU A 23 6.00 -3.28 -11.66
C LEU A 23 6.24 -4.61 -12.37
N THR A 24 7.36 -5.25 -12.03
CA THR A 24 7.57 -6.64 -12.42
C THR A 24 6.52 -7.55 -11.78
N VAL A 25 6.29 -8.73 -12.38
CA VAL A 25 5.35 -9.73 -11.84
C VAL A 25 5.67 -10.11 -10.39
N LYS A 26 6.96 -10.15 -10.03
CA LYS A 26 7.40 -10.47 -8.66
C LYS A 26 7.00 -9.35 -7.68
N GLU A 27 7.25 -8.10 -8.06
CA GLU A 27 6.97 -6.92 -7.22
C GLU A 27 5.46 -6.67 -7.05
N SER A 28 4.68 -6.78 -8.12
CA SER A 28 3.22 -6.63 -8.05
C SER A 28 2.59 -7.72 -7.18
N LYS A 29 3.00 -8.99 -7.34
CA LYS A 29 2.57 -10.09 -6.46
C LYS A 29 2.95 -9.83 -5.01
N LYS A 30 4.18 -9.38 -4.75
CA LYS A 30 4.66 -9.04 -3.40
C LYS A 30 3.81 -7.94 -2.76
N LEU A 31 3.52 -6.87 -3.50
CA LEU A 31 2.68 -5.77 -3.05
C LEU A 31 1.26 -6.27 -2.73
N LEU A 32 0.60 -6.94 -3.68
CA LEU A 32 -0.76 -7.42 -3.52
C LEU A 32 -0.87 -8.44 -2.39
N ASN A 33 0.08 -9.38 -2.26
CA ASN A 33 0.13 -10.32 -1.14
C ASN A 33 0.32 -9.61 0.20
N THR A 34 1.17 -8.59 0.25
CA THR A 34 1.39 -7.82 1.49
C THR A 34 0.11 -7.10 1.90
N LEU A 35 -0.55 -6.38 0.99
CA LEU A 35 -1.80 -5.69 1.29
C LEU A 35 -2.92 -6.68 1.64
N SER A 36 -3.01 -7.81 0.95
CA SER A 36 -4.13 -8.74 1.13
C SER A 36 -3.98 -9.66 2.35
N LYS A 37 -2.76 -10.04 2.73
CA LYS A 37 -2.52 -10.99 3.83
C LYS A 37 -2.01 -10.29 5.09
N PHE A 38 -1.08 -9.35 4.94
CA PHE A 38 -0.41 -8.70 6.06
C PHE A 38 -0.34 -7.17 5.91
N PRO A 39 -1.49 -6.46 5.75
CA PRO A 39 -1.48 -5.01 5.51
C PRO A 39 -0.98 -4.20 6.70
N LYS A 40 -0.83 -4.82 7.88
CA LYS A 40 -0.27 -4.23 9.09
C LYS A 40 1.10 -4.81 9.46
N ALA A 41 1.72 -5.57 8.54
CA ALA A 41 3.05 -6.15 8.76
C ALA A 41 4.00 -5.06 9.23
N ARG A 42 4.77 -5.35 10.27
CA ARG A 42 5.90 -4.51 10.67
C ARG A 42 7.16 -5.30 10.35
N PRO A 43 8.24 -4.63 9.94
CA PRO A 43 9.50 -5.29 9.58
C PRO A 43 10.14 -6.16 10.69
N ASN A 44 9.55 -6.25 11.90
CA ASN A 44 10.02 -7.05 13.03
C ASN A 44 9.15 -8.29 13.36
N ILE A 45 8.15 -8.62 12.55
CA ILE A 45 7.27 -9.77 12.82
C ILE A 45 7.50 -10.77 11.70
N ASN A 46 7.90 -12.01 12.02
CA ASN A 46 7.97 -13.27 11.23
C ASN A 46 7.47 -13.28 9.77
N VAL A 47 7.86 -12.30 8.97
CA VAL A 47 7.35 -12.03 7.64
C VAL A 47 8.59 -11.72 6.83
N ASP A 48 8.97 -12.67 5.99
CA ASP A 48 10.15 -12.58 5.16
C ASP A 48 10.07 -11.32 4.26
N PRO A 49 10.98 -10.35 4.44
CA PRO A 49 10.98 -9.12 3.66
C PRO A 49 11.33 -9.35 2.18
N GLU A 50 11.77 -10.54 1.77
CA GLU A 50 11.87 -10.91 0.35
C GLU A 50 10.50 -11.23 -0.24
N LEU A 51 9.64 -11.91 0.54
CA LEU A 51 8.30 -12.33 0.15
C LEU A 51 7.24 -11.24 0.32
N TYR A 52 7.47 -10.29 1.24
CA TYR A 52 6.55 -9.20 1.57
C TYR A 52 7.27 -7.86 1.65
N GLY A 53 6.59 -6.77 1.28
CA GLY A 53 7.24 -5.47 1.22
C GLY A 53 7.28 -4.74 2.57
N LEU A 54 8.07 -3.68 2.60
CA LEU A 54 8.23 -2.84 3.77
C LEU A 54 6.97 -2.01 4.02
N VAL A 55 6.35 -2.23 5.17
CA VAL A 55 5.17 -1.49 5.63
C VAL A 55 5.51 -0.66 6.86
N LYS A 56 5.09 0.62 6.88
CA LYS A 56 5.22 1.53 8.03
C LYS A 56 3.89 2.21 8.36
N LYS A 57 3.61 2.38 9.64
CA LYS A 57 2.45 3.15 10.13
C LYS A 57 2.84 4.62 10.34
N LYS A 58 2.00 5.56 9.92
CA LYS A 58 2.08 6.99 10.27
C LYS A 58 0.68 7.52 10.58
N LYS A 59 0.44 7.88 11.84
CA LYS A 59 -0.89 8.21 12.38
C LYS A 59 -1.93 7.14 12.02
N ARG A 60 -3.01 7.51 11.29
CA ARG A 60 -4.08 6.62 10.83
C ARG A 60 -3.73 5.82 9.57
N PHE A 61 -2.66 6.19 8.87
CA PHE A 61 -2.31 5.60 7.58
C PHE A 61 -1.23 4.53 7.71
N TRP A 62 -1.31 3.54 6.83
CA TRP A 62 -0.25 2.58 6.54
C TRP A 62 0.38 2.94 5.19
N GLN A 63 1.66 2.64 5.07
CA GLN A 63 2.46 2.96 3.89
C GLN A 63 3.21 1.72 3.47
N TYR A 64 3.01 1.27 2.24
CA TYR A 64 3.83 0.26 1.58
C TYR A 64 4.88 0.95 0.71
N TYR A 65 6.13 0.52 0.83
CA TYR A 65 7.26 1.05 0.07
C TYR A 65 7.57 0.11 -1.08
N VAL A 66 7.45 0.63 -2.30
CA VAL A 66 7.83 -0.10 -3.51
C VAL A 66 9.32 0.15 -3.75
N GLN A 67 10.10 -0.92 -3.75
CA GLN A 67 11.52 -0.90 -4.07
C GLN A 67 11.75 -1.67 -5.38
N PRO A 68 12.66 -1.20 -6.25
CA PRO A 68 13.56 -0.05 -6.08
C PRO A 68 12.96 1.29 -6.52
N THR A 69 11.76 1.32 -7.09
CA THR A 69 11.17 2.51 -7.77
C THR A 69 10.89 3.71 -6.87
N ARG A 70 11.08 3.59 -5.55
CA ARG A 70 10.81 4.63 -4.52
C ARG A 70 9.36 5.12 -4.52
N GLN A 71 8.45 4.39 -5.16
CA GLN A 71 7.02 4.66 -5.10
C GLN A 71 6.43 4.20 -3.76
N ARG A 72 5.26 4.74 -3.43
CA ARG A 72 4.56 4.46 -2.18
C ARG A 72 3.07 4.26 -2.42
N VAL A 73 2.51 3.32 -1.68
CA VAL A 73 1.07 3.14 -1.56
C VAL A 73 0.66 3.50 -0.14
N ILE A 74 -0.26 4.45 -0.01
CA ILE A 74 -0.83 4.87 1.28
C ILE A 74 -2.23 4.30 1.38
N TYR A 75 -2.54 3.65 2.48
CA TYR A 75 -3.82 2.99 2.67
C TYR A 75 -4.29 3.00 4.13
N VAL A 76 -5.57 2.71 4.32
CA VAL A 76 -6.15 2.43 5.64
C VAL A 76 -6.66 1.00 5.68
N VAL A 77 -6.65 0.39 6.86
CA VAL A 77 -7.07 -1.00 7.05
C VAL A 77 -8.33 -1.03 7.90
N VAL A 78 -9.42 -1.53 7.31
CA VAL A 78 -10.69 -1.79 7.98
C VAL A 78 -10.72 -3.26 8.34
N GLY A 79 -10.85 -3.58 9.63
CA GLY A 79 -10.68 -4.94 10.16
C GLY A 79 -11.92 -5.54 10.83
N LYS A 80 -13.11 -4.97 10.61
CA LYS A 80 -14.38 -5.50 11.15
C LYS A 80 -14.94 -6.59 10.21
N ALA A 81 -16.26 -6.77 10.14
CA ALA A 81 -16.94 -7.74 9.28
C ALA A 81 -16.42 -7.72 7.83
N ASP A 82 -16.08 -6.53 7.32
CA ASP A 82 -15.47 -6.33 6.02
C ASP A 82 -13.97 -6.03 6.16
N LYS A 83 -13.13 -7.06 6.02
CA LYS A 83 -11.67 -6.90 6.00
C LYS A 83 -11.26 -6.23 4.68
N LYS A 84 -11.05 -4.91 4.71
CA LYS A 84 -10.71 -4.10 3.53
C LYS A 84 -9.42 -3.32 3.73
N VAL A 85 -8.63 -3.23 2.66
CA VAL A 85 -7.54 -2.27 2.49
C VAL A 85 -8.00 -1.21 1.52
N ILE A 86 -8.19 0.01 2.02
CA ILE A 86 -8.65 1.12 1.20
C ILE A 86 -7.43 1.95 0.78
N ILE A 87 -7.07 1.90 -0.50
CA ILE A 87 -5.99 2.68 -1.09
C ILE A 87 -6.41 4.14 -1.11
N ARG A 88 -5.57 5.00 -0.54
CA ARG A 88 -5.81 6.45 -0.45
C ARG A 88 -4.93 7.23 -1.41
N PHE A 89 -3.80 6.66 -1.79
CA PHE A 89 -2.82 7.26 -2.68
C PHE A 89 -1.86 6.18 -3.21
N ALA A 90 -1.42 6.32 -4.45
CA ALA A 90 -0.34 5.55 -5.05
C ALA A 90 0.48 6.50 -5.94
N GLY A 91 1.80 6.54 -5.76
CA GLY A 91 2.63 7.50 -6.51
C GLY A 91 4.05 7.60 -5.96
N THR A 92 4.75 8.69 -6.28
CA THR A 92 6.16 8.88 -5.90
C THR A 92 6.34 9.12 -4.40
N HIS A 93 7.60 9.03 -3.95
CA HIS A 93 7.96 9.33 -2.56
C HIS A 93 7.50 10.72 -2.12
N ASP A 94 7.74 11.73 -2.95
CA ASP A 94 7.56 13.14 -2.60
C ASP A 94 6.07 13.51 -2.59
N GLU A 95 5.31 13.05 -3.58
CA GLU A 95 3.84 13.19 -3.61
C GLU A 95 3.20 12.50 -2.39
N ALA A 96 3.68 11.30 -2.02
CA ALA A 96 3.23 10.62 -0.82
C ALA A 96 3.53 11.42 0.47
N GLN A 97 4.69 12.08 0.56
CA GLN A 97 4.98 12.96 1.69
C GLN A 97 4.03 14.16 1.73
N ALA A 98 3.78 14.79 0.57
CA ALA A 98 2.84 15.90 0.46
C ALA A 98 1.42 15.49 0.87
N PHE A 99 0.94 14.34 0.38
CA PHE A 99 -0.34 13.76 0.78
C PHE A 99 -0.44 13.59 2.30
N LEU A 100 0.60 13.00 2.91
CA LEU A 100 0.63 12.77 4.36
C LEU A 100 0.71 14.06 5.18
N ARG A 101 1.26 15.15 4.64
CA ARG A 101 1.27 16.46 5.29
C ARG A 101 -0.12 17.10 5.23
N ASN A 102 -0.80 17.03 4.10
CA ASN A 102 -2.10 17.68 3.87
C ASN A 102 -3.29 16.93 4.51
N ASN A 103 -3.15 15.63 4.78
CA ASN A 103 -4.23 14.78 5.33
C ASN A 103 -4.00 14.39 6.80
N ASN A 104 -3.13 15.13 7.48
CA ASN A 104 -2.57 14.82 8.80
C ASN A 104 -3.35 15.42 9.95
#